data_AF-A0A7K0YP53-F1
#
_entry.id   AF-A0A7K0YP53-F1
#
_cell.length_a   1.000
_cell.length_b   1.000
_cell.length_c   1.000
_cell.angle_alpha   90.00
_cell.angle_beta   90.00
_cell.angle_gamma   90.00
#
_symmetry.space_group_name_H-M   'P 1'
#
loop_
_entity.id
_entity.type
_entity.pdbx_description
1 polymer ?
#
loop_
_entity_poly.entity_id
_entity_poly.type
_entity_poly.pdbx_seq_one_letter_code
_entity_poly.pdbx_strand_id
1 'polypeptide(L)'
;MHTPVWFMRQAGRSLPEYKAIRGDGSILEAIKQPDLAAEITLQPVQRYGVDAAVLFSDIVVPPHAVGFGIDVAPGTGPVAE
;
A
#
# COMPACT_ATOMS: atom_id res chain seq x y z
N MET A 1 -15.25 22.16 -15.23
CA MET A 1 -13.85 21.80 -14.92
C MET A 1 -13.66 21.94 -13.43
N HIS A 2 -13.09 20.94 -12.78
CA HIS A 2 -12.68 20.98 -11.38
C HIS A 2 -11.17 20.71 -11.30
N THR A 3 -10.54 21.15 -10.20
CA THR A 3 -9.12 20.85 -9.93
C THR A 3 -9.01 19.40 -9.46
N PRO A 4 -8.18 18.55 -10.09
CA PRO A 4 -8.04 17.16 -9.68
C PRO A 4 -7.31 17.04 -8.33
N VAL A 5 -7.76 16.13 -7.47
CA VAL A 5 -7.23 15.90 -6.12
C VAL A 5 -7.03 14.41 -5.86
N TRP A 6 -5.89 14.09 -5.26
CA TRP A 6 -5.57 12.81 -4.63
C TRP A 6 -4.60 13.06 -3.47
N PHE A 7 -4.45 12.11 -2.56
CA PHE A 7 -3.55 12.25 -1.42
C PHE A 7 -2.44 11.20 -1.44
N MET A 8 -1.22 11.60 -1.07
CA MET A 8 -0.18 10.63 -0.77
C MET A 8 -0.62 9.74 0.39
N ARG A 9 -0.35 8.43 0.28
CA ARG A 9 -0.74 7.42 1.28
C ARG A 9 -2.26 7.32 1.53
N GLN A 10 -3.07 7.65 0.53
CA GLN A 10 -4.53 7.59 0.62
C GLN A 10 -5.08 6.18 0.92
N ALA A 11 -4.43 5.13 0.40
CA ALA A 11 -4.75 3.74 0.71
C ALA A 11 -3.89 3.27 1.89
N GLY A 12 -4.48 3.16 3.09
CA GLY A 12 -3.73 2.75 4.27
C GLY A 12 -4.50 2.84 5.58
N ARG A 13 -3.75 2.89 6.68
CA ARG A 13 -4.25 2.74 8.07
C ARG A 13 -5.27 3.81 8.53
N SER A 14 -5.47 4.88 7.77
CA SER A 14 -6.56 5.85 8.00
C SER A 14 -7.94 5.25 7.70
N LEU A 15 -8.01 4.21 6.86
CA LEU A 15 -9.25 3.58 6.42
C LEU A 15 -9.60 2.35 7.27
N PRO A 16 -10.82 2.24 7.82
CA PRO A 16 -11.25 1.02 8.51
C PRO A 16 -11.32 -0.20 7.58
N GLU A 17 -11.73 -0.03 6.32
CA GLU A 17 -11.79 -1.08 5.30
C GLU A 17 -10.40 -1.63 4.94
N TYR A 18 -9.37 -0.80 4.94
CA TYR A 18 -7.98 -1.26 4.82
C TYR A 18 -7.61 -2.20 5.97
N LYS A 19 -7.92 -1.80 7.21
CA LYS A 19 -7.61 -2.61 8.41
C LYS A 19 -8.36 -3.94 8.40
N ALA A 20 -9.57 -3.97 7.85
CA ALA A 20 -10.39 -5.17 7.77
C ALA A 20 -9.83 -6.23 6.81
N ILE A 21 -9.22 -5.82 5.69
CA ILE A 21 -8.79 -6.77 4.64
C ILE A 21 -7.29 -7.00 4.57
N ARG A 22 -6.46 -6.03 5.00
CA ARG A 22 -5.01 -6.16 4.88
C ARG A 22 -4.47 -7.35 5.69
N GLY A 23 -5.13 -7.69 6.80
CA GLY A 23 -4.74 -8.77 7.70
C GLY A 23 -3.46 -8.49 8.50
N ASP A 24 -2.97 -9.52 9.17
CA ASP A 24 -1.71 -9.49 9.92
C ASP A 24 -0.51 -9.82 9.01
N GLY A 25 0.71 -9.67 9.52
CA GLY A 25 1.94 -10.00 8.78
C GLY A 25 2.62 -8.80 8.11
N SER A 26 3.49 -9.04 7.13
CA SER A 26 4.27 -8.00 6.44
C SER A 26 3.46 -7.32 5.34
N ILE A 27 3.76 -6.05 5.04
CA ILE A 27 3.18 -5.34 3.89
C ILE A 27 3.57 -6.00 2.57
N LEU A 28 4.76 -6.59 2.49
CA LEU A 28 5.23 -7.29 1.29
C LEU A 28 4.36 -8.50 0.96
N GLU A 29 3.82 -9.19 1.96
CA GLU A 29 2.91 -10.32 1.74
C GLU A 29 1.57 -9.86 1.16
N ALA A 30 1.04 -8.72 1.63
CA ALA A 30 -0.18 -8.14 1.07
C ALA A 30 0.04 -7.64 -0.38
N ILE A 31 1.21 -7.06 -0.67
CA ILE A 31 1.57 -6.59 -2.03
C ILE A 31 1.67 -7.76 -3.02
N LYS A 32 2.14 -8.94 -2.57
CA LYS A 32 2.24 -10.15 -3.39
C LYS A 32 0.89 -10.77 -3.76
N GLN A 33 -0.22 -10.28 -3.18
CA GLN A 33 -1.58 -10.74 -3.49
C GLN A 33 -2.27 -9.72 -4.41
N PRO A 34 -2.33 -9.94 -5.74
CA PRO A 34 -2.77 -8.91 -6.68
C PRO A 34 -4.21 -8.45 -6.43
N ASP A 35 -5.13 -9.36 -6.12
CA ASP A 35 -6.53 -9.05 -5.85
C ASP A 35 -6.68 -8.18 -4.60
N LEU A 36 -5.92 -8.49 -3.54
CA LEU A 36 -5.90 -7.70 -2.31
C LEU A 36 -5.29 -6.32 -2.54
N ALA A 37 -4.16 -6.25 -3.25
CA ALA A 37 -3.51 -4.99 -3.57
C ALA A 37 -4.39 -4.08 -4.44
N ALA A 38 -5.11 -4.65 -5.41
CA ALA A 38 -6.07 -3.94 -6.24
C ALA A 38 -7.24 -3.42 -5.40
N GLU A 39 -7.82 -4.24 -4.53
CA GLU A 39 -8.90 -3.84 -3.63
C GLU A 39 -8.47 -2.67 -2.74
N ILE A 40 -7.32 -2.78 -2.07
CA ILE A 40 -6.77 -1.71 -1.23
C ILE A 40 -6.54 -0.42 -2.03
N THR A 41 -6.03 -0.53 -3.26
CA THR A 41 -5.77 0.61 -4.15
C THR A 41 -7.05 1.38 -4.48
N LEU A 42 -8.19 0.70 -4.60
CA LEU A 42 -9.47 1.30 -4.98
C LEU A 42 -10.25 1.91 -3.81
N GLN A 43 -9.99 1.52 -2.57
CA GLN A 43 -10.71 2.03 -1.39
C GLN A 43 -10.80 3.57 -1.33
N PRO A 44 -9.74 4.35 -1.55
CA PRO A 44 -9.82 5.81 -1.46
C PRO A 44 -10.63 6.42 -2.60
N VAL A 45 -10.57 5.81 -3.80
CA VAL A 45 -11.37 6.22 -4.96
C VAL A 45 -12.85 6.02 -4.66
N GLN A 46 -13.21 4.86 -4.11
CA GLN A 46 -14.60 4.52 -3.78
C GLN A 46 -15.13 5.33 -2.58
N ARG A 47 -14.30 5.58 -1.55
CA ARG A 47 -14.72 6.26 -0.33
C ARG A 47 -14.80 7.78 -0.49
N TYR A 48 -13.82 8.38 -1.16
CA TYR A 48 -13.66 9.83 -1.20
C TYR A 48 -13.90 10.44 -2.59
N GLY A 49 -13.98 9.63 -3.65
CA GLY A 49 -14.14 10.15 -5.02
C GLY A 49 -12.92 10.93 -5.52
N VAL A 50 -11.71 10.57 -5.07
CA VAL A 50 -10.46 11.16 -5.58
C VAL A 50 -10.29 10.89 -7.07
N ASP A 51 -9.60 11.80 -7.76
CA ASP A 51 -9.46 11.76 -9.22
C ASP A 51 -8.41 10.77 -9.74
N ALA A 52 -7.61 10.19 -8.84
CA ALA A 52 -6.57 9.22 -9.18
C ALA A 52 -6.38 8.17 -8.09
N ALA A 53 -6.11 6.93 -8.52
CA ALA A 53 -5.61 5.86 -7.67
C ALA A 53 -4.07 5.87 -7.63
N VAL A 54 -3.51 5.48 -6.50
CA VAL A 54 -2.06 5.23 -6.35
C VAL A 54 -1.91 3.77 -5.96
N LEU A 55 -1.17 3.01 -6.77
CA LEU A 55 -0.94 1.58 -6.55
C LEU A 55 -0.46 1.33 -5.12
N PHE A 56 -1.15 0.45 -4.41
CA PHE A 56 -0.71 -0.05 -3.12
C PHE A 56 0.53 -0.92 -3.31
N SER A 57 1.69 -0.35 -2.95
CA SER A 57 3.00 -0.98 -3.02
C SER A 57 3.93 -0.30 -2.00
N ASP A 58 5.18 -0.75 -1.93
CA ASP A 58 6.23 -0.15 -1.12
C ASP A 58 7.47 0.17 -1.96
N ILE A 59 8.19 1.22 -1.60
CA ILE A 59 9.41 1.64 -2.31
C ILE A 59 10.54 0.59 -2.18
N VAL A 60 10.46 -0.29 -1.19
CA VAL A 60 11.43 -1.37 -0.95
C VAL A 60 11.19 -2.61 -1.83
N VAL A 61 10.10 -2.67 -2.61
CA VAL A 61 9.80 -3.84 -3.45
C VAL A 61 10.93 -4.14 -4.45
N PRO A 62 11.46 -3.17 -5.23
CA PRO A 62 12.57 -3.43 -6.15
C PRO A 62 13.85 -3.93 -5.47
N PRO A 63 14.40 -3.29 -4.40
CA PRO A 63 15.61 -3.80 -3.75
C PRO A 63 15.40 -5.17 -3.08
N HIS A 64 14.21 -5.44 -2.53
CA HIS A 64 13.87 -6.76 -2.01
C HIS A 64 13.89 -7.82 -3.12
N ALA A 65 13.29 -7.52 -4.28
CA ALA A 65 13.19 -8.46 -5.40
C ALA A 65 14.54 -8.85 -6.02
N VAL A 66 15.55 -7.98 -5.96
CA VAL A 66 16.90 -8.27 -6.46
C VAL A 66 17.85 -8.82 -5.39
N GLY A 67 17.37 -9.05 -4.16
CA GLY A 67 18.17 -9.59 -3.07
C GLY A 67 19.20 -8.61 -2.50
N PHE A 68 18.92 -7.30 -2.53
CA PHE A 68 19.83 -6.25 -2.03
C PHE A 68 19.88 -6.14 -0.48
N GLY A 69 19.46 -7.18 0.25
CA GLY A 69 19.46 -7.17 1.72
C GLY A 69 18.49 -6.17 2.36
N ILE A 70 17.43 -5.75 1.64
CA ILE A 70 16.37 -4.88 2.18
C ILE A 70 15.12 -5.69 2.49
N ASP A 71 14.63 -5.58 3.73
CA ASP A 71 13.38 -6.18 4.19
C ASP A 71 12.54 -5.18 5.03
N VAL A 72 11.31 -5.54 5.39
CA VAL A 72 10.40 -4.72 6.20
C VAL A 72 10.10 -5.41 7.54
N ALA A 73 10.71 -4.90 8.60
CA ALA A 73 10.49 -5.39 9.95
C ALA A 73 9.20 -4.78 10.58
N PRO A 74 8.29 -5.59 11.15
CA PRO A 74 7.09 -5.10 11.82
C PRO A 74 7.43 -4.10 12.95
N GLY A 75 6.83 -2.92 12.90
CA GLY A 75 7.05 -1.87 13.92
C GLY A 75 8.31 -1.03 13.74
N THR A 76 9.26 -1.47 12.92
CA THR A 76 10.53 -0.75 12.64
C THR A 76 10.52 -0.10 11.25
N GLY A 77 9.94 -0.76 10.25
CA GLY A 77 9.98 -0.31 8.85
C GLY A 77 11.11 -0.99 8.06
N PRO A 78 11.63 -0.35 6.99
CA PRO A 78 12.72 -0.89 6.20
C PRO A 78 13.98 -1.11 7.02
N VAL A 79 14.58 -2.29 6.89
CA VAL A 79 15.86 -2.66 7.49
C VAL A 79 16.83 -3.11 6.40
N ALA A 80 18.11 -2.85 6.62
CA ALA A 80 19.22 -3.28 5.75
C ALA A 80 20.16 -4.19 6.57
N GLU A 81 20.65 -5.25 5.95
CA GLU A 81 21.72 -6.10 6.48
C GLU A 81 23.11 -5.46 6.35
#